data_AF-A0A811PWK7-F1
#
_entry.id   AF-A0A811PWK7-F1
#
_cell.length_a   1.000
_cell.length_b   1.000
_cell.length_c   1.000
_cell.angle_alpha   90.00
_cell.angle_beta   90.00
_cell.angle_gamma   90.00
#
_symmetry.space_group_name_H-M   'P 1'
#
loop_
_entity.id
_entity.type
_entity.pdbx_description
1 polymer ?
#
loop_
_entity_poly.entity_id
_entity_poly.type
_entity_poly.pdbx_seq_one_letter_code
_entity_poly.pdbx_strand_id
1 'polypeptide(L)'
;MRDRALCGDVEIPYPFGIGTICSRKGFEIDCINNGSAGEIPVLPTPDQNIRVLNLSVSPFPEARVLLPVAWQCFNSTGYITGGYSGDVDFNREGVYRISNTQNGLFVLGCNTYAYTNGVRV
;
A
#
# COMPACT_ATOMS: atom_id res chain seq x y z
N MET A 1 25.67 14.69 -6.72
CA MET A 1 24.25 14.63 -6.35
C MET A 1 23.84 13.17 -6.36
N ARG A 2 23.73 12.55 -5.19
CA ARG A 2 23.06 11.24 -5.04
C ARG A 2 21.80 11.55 -4.23
N ASP A 3 20.79 12.10 -4.91
CA ASP A 3 19.56 12.63 -4.32
C ASP A 3 18.55 11.50 -4.07
N ARG A 4 19.03 10.34 -3.63
CA ARG A 4 18.30 9.08 -3.68
C ARG A 4 18.37 8.40 -2.33
N ALA A 5 17.29 8.53 -1.56
CA ALA A 5 17.12 7.76 -0.35
C ALA A 5 16.74 6.31 -0.72
N LEU A 6 17.28 5.34 0.02
CA LEU A 6 16.96 3.93 -0.11
C LEU A 6 16.30 3.49 1.20
N CYS A 7 15.27 2.66 1.09
CA CYS A 7 14.68 1.96 2.23
C CYS A 7 14.54 0.49 1.85
N GLY A 8 15.35 -0.36 2.48
CA GLY A 8 15.60 -1.71 1.96
C GLY A 8 16.10 -1.65 0.52
N ASP A 9 15.45 -2.39 -0.38
CA ASP A 9 15.79 -2.46 -1.80
C ASP A 9 15.05 -1.43 -2.68
N VAL A 10 14.27 -0.53 -2.07
CA VAL A 10 13.43 0.41 -2.80
C VAL A 10 14.08 1.79 -2.84
N GLU A 11 14.23 2.31 -4.06
CA GLU A 11 14.59 3.69 -4.33
C GLU A 11 13.42 4.62 -4.03
N ILE A 12 13.70 5.71 -3.31
CA ILE A 12 12.74 6.77 -2.98
C ILE A 12 13.14 8.05 -3.74
N PRO A 13 12.67 8.24 -4.97
CA PRO A 13 12.94 9.44 -5.77
C PRO A 13 11.94 10.55 -5.45
N TYR A 14 12.35 11.83 -5.55
CA TYR A 14 11.41 12.94 -5.51
C TYR A 14 10.36 12.80 -6.63
N PRO A 15 9.05 12.97 -6.37
CA PRO A 15 8.42 13.69 -5.26
C PRO A 15 8.21 12.89 -3.97
N PHE A 16 8.54 11.59 -3.95
CA PHE A 16 8.51 10.79 -2.74
C PHE A 16 9.68 11.14 -1.82
N GLY A 17 9.52 10.90 -0.52
CA GLY A 17 10.59 11.19 0.43
C GLY A 17 10.32 10.66 1.83
N ILE A 18 11.42 10.44 2.57
CA ILE A 18 11.41 10.00 3.97
C ILE A 18 11.77 11.19 4.85
N GLY A 19 10.97 11.44 5.90
CA GLY A 19 11.22 12.51 6.85
C GLY A 19 10.61 13.86 6.45
N THR A 20 10.69 14.81 7.37
CA THR A 20 10.05 16.12 7.23
C THR A 20 10.69 16.94 6.11
N ILE A 21 9.87 17.48 5.20
CA ILE A 21 10.28 18.38 4.10
C ILE A 21 11.04 17.66 2.96
N CYS A 22 11.24 16.34 3.04
CA CYS A 22 11.94 15.57 2.01
C CYS A 22 11.02 15.04 0.90
N SER A 23 9.71 15.20 1.05
CA SER A 23 8.70 14.81 0.06
C SER A 23 7.84 16.01 -0.34
N ARG A 24 7.16 15.91 -1.49
CA ARG A 24 6.01 16.76 -1.77
C ARG A 24 4.84 16.30 -0.92
N LYS A 25 4.02 17.24 -0.41
CA LYS A 25 2.82 16.93 0.38
C LYS A 25 1.96 15.84 -0.29
N GLY A 26 1.65 14.78 0.45
CA GLY A 26 0.91 13.60 -0.01
C GLY A 26 1.78 12.46 -0.54
N PHE A 27 3.09 12.67 -0.71
CA PHE A 27 4.06 11.68 -1.19
C PHE A 27 5.03 11.22 -0.09
N GLU A 28 4.65 11.37 1.17
CA GLU A 28 5.39 10.89 2.32
C GLU A 28 5.54 9.36 2.29
N ILE A 29 6.77 8.88 2.50
CA ILE A 29 7.10 7.47 2.68
C ILE A 29 7.76 7.30 4.04
N ASP A 30 7.30 6.33 4.81
CA ASP A 30 7.97 5.91 6.03
C ASP A 30 8.87 4.69 5.76
N CYS A 31 10.01 4.64 6.44
CA CYS A 31 10.91 3.50 6.41
C CYS A 31 10.90 2.83 7.78
N ILE A 32 10.25 1.67 7.87
CA ILE A 32 10.05 0.98 9.15
C ILE A 32 10.92 -0.27 9.25
N ASN A 33 11.38 -0.57 10.46
CA ASN A 33 12.13 -1.80 10.74
C ASN A 33 11.17 -3.00 10.83
N ASN A 34 11.39 -4.02 10.00
CA ASN A 34 10.60 -5.26 9.98
C ASN A 34 11.38 -6.45 10.57
N GLY A 35 12.08 -6.21 11.67
CA GLY A 35 12.87 -7.22 12.38
C GLY A 35 14.01 -7.79 11.52
N SER A 36 14.10 -9.11 11.46
CA SER A 36 15.12 -9.81 10.68
C SER A 36 14.99 -9.65 9.17
N ALA A 37 13.84 -9.16 8.67
CA ALA A 37 13.62 -8.89 7.25
C ALA A 37 14.20 -7.53 6.80
N GLY A 38 14.77 -6.74 7.73
CA GLY A 38 15.34 -5.43 7.43
C GLY A 38 14.30 -4.31 7.34
N GLU A 39 14.71 -3.18 6.78
CA GLU A 39 13.85 -2.01 6.60
C GLU A 39 12.90 -2.19 5.40
N ILE A 40 11.67 -1.72 5.54
CA ILE A 40 10.67 -1.73 4.47
C ILE A 40 10.02 -0.35 4.31
N PRO A 41 9.83 0.11 3.06
CA PRO A 41 9.12 1.35 2.80
C PRO A 41 7.60 1.12 2.88
N VAL A 42 6.90 2.08 3.47
CA VAL A 42 5.45 2.05 3.61
C VAL A 42 4.85 3.41 3.30
N LEU A 43 3.65 3.40 2.72
CA LEU A 43 2.75 4.55 2.74
C LEU A 43 2.09 4.61 4.11
N PRO A 44 2.30 5.67 4.90
CA PRO A 44 1.61 5.85 6.16
C PRO A 44 0.14 6.16 5.88
N THR A 45 -0.77 5.40 6.49
CA THR A 45 -2.22 5.69 6.47
C THR A 45 -2.75 5.73 7.91
N PRO A 46 -3.95 6.29 8.14
CA PRO A 46 -4.52 6.37 9.49
C PRO A 46 -4.73 5.00 10.15
N ASP A 47 -5.13 4.01 9.35
CA ASP A 47 -5.56 2.71 9.86
C ASP A 47 -4.44 1.67 9.80
N GLN A 48 -3.70 1.63 8.69
CA GLN A 48 -2.65 0.64 8.48
C GLN A 48 -1.61 1.06 7.44
N ASN A 49 -0.34 0.87 7.75
CA ASN A 49 0.75 1.10 6.81
C ASN A 49 0.64 0.16 5.59
N ILE A 50 0.73 0.72 4.39
CA ILE A 50 0.67 -0.03 3.14
C ILE A 50 2.09 -0.22 2.62
N ARG A 51 2.50 -1.47 2.41
CA ARG A 51 3.85 -1.77 1.94
C ARG A 51 4.07 -1.26 0.51
N VAL A 52 5.15 -0.52 0.32
CA VAL A 52 5.61 -0.08 -1.00
C VAL A 52 6.54 -1.13 -1.58
N LEU A 53 6.33 -1.47 -2.85
CA LEU A 53 7.14 -2.43 -3.60
C LEU A 53 8.10 -1.74 -4.55
N ASN A 54 7.66 -0.65 -5.19
CA ASN A 54 8.46 0.13 -6.12
C ASN A 54 7.85 1.53 -6.31
N LEU A 55 8.70 2.52 -6.53
CA LEU A 55 8.31 3.88 -6.87
C LEU A 55 9.00 4.28 -8.19
N SER A 56 8.24 4.89 -9.09
CA SER A 56 8.77 5.42 -10.34
C SER A 56 8.16 6.79 -10.65
N VAL A 57 8.95 7.63 -11.31
CA VAL A 57 8.59 9.03 -11.63
C VAL A 57 8.57 9.27 -13.13
N SER A 58 9.49 8.64 -13.86
CA SER A 58 9.62 8.75 -15.30
C SER A 58 9.82 7.34 -15.89
N PRO A 59 9.22 7.02 -17.05
CA PRO A 59 8.34 7.88 -17.87
C PRO A 59 6.90 8.00 -17.36
N PHE A 60 6.47 7.07 -16.49
CA PHE A 60 5.13 7.06 -15.91
C PHE A 60 5.23 7.13 -14.39
N PRO A 61 4.63 8.14 -13.74
CA PRO A 61 4.59 8.19 -12.28
C PRO A 61 3.72 7.05 -11.72
N GLU A 62 4.32 6.19 -10.90
CA GLU A 62 3.62 5.03 -10.33
C GLU A 62 4.17 4.69 -8.94
N ALA A 63 3.25 4.45 -8.00
CA ALA A 63 3.54 3.80 -6.73
C ALA A 63 2.95 2.40 -6.74
N ARG A 64 3.81 1.38 -6.76
CA ARG A 64 3.41 -0.02 -6.67
C ARG A 64 3.40 -0.43 -5.21
N VAL A 65 2.24 -0.88 -4.75
CA VAL A 65 2.00 -1.18 -3.34
C VAL A 65 1.30 -2.51 -3.16
N LEU A 66 1.42 -3.08 -1.97
CA LEU A 66 0.67 -4.26 -1.56
C LEU A 66 -0.43 -3.82 -0.59
N LEU A 67 -1.66 -3.78 -1.07
CA LEU A 67 -2.84 -3.53 -0.23
C LEU A 67 -3.00 -4.65 0.81
N PRO A 68 -3.62 -4.37 1.96
CA PRO A 68 -3.89 -5.39 2.96
C PRO A 68 -4.72 -6.55 2.39
N VAL A 69 -4.40 -7.77 2.85
CA VAL A 69 -5.13 -8.96 2.43
C VAL A 69 -6.41 -9.07 3.27
N ALA A 70 -7.55 -8.81 2.65
CA ALA A 70 -8.86 -9.09 3.24
C ALA A 70 -9.05 -10.61 3.40
N TRP A 71 -9.71 -11.03 4.48
CA TRP A 71 -9.96 -12.44 4.76
C TRP A 71 -11.26 -12.64 5.52
N GLN A 72 -11.82 -13.84 5.39
CA GLN A 72 -12.98 -14.28 6.16
C GLN A 72 -12.83 -15.76 6.51
N CYS A 73 -12.96 -16.07 7.79
CA CYS A 73 -12.84 -17.43 8.32
C CYS A 73 -14.20 -18.02 8.64
N PHE A 74 -14.32 -19.33 8.47
CA PHE A 74 -15.55 -20.08 8.72
C PHE A 74 -15.29 -21.29 9.62
N ASN A 75 -16.28 -21.70 10.41
CA ASN A 75 -16.26 -22.98 11.11
C ASN A 75 -16.73 -24.14 10.20
N SER A 76 -16.71 -25.37 10.72
CA SER A 76 -17.12 -26.57 9.98
C SER A 76 -18.58 -26.57 9.48
N THR A 77 -19.45 -25.77 10.11
CA THR A 77 -20.85 -25.60 9.71
C THR A 77 -21.07 -24.43 8.75
N GLY A 78 -20.02 -23.68 8.39
CA GLY A 78 -20.10 -22.55 7.46
C GLY A 78 -20.45 -21.19 8.10
N TYR A 79 -20.48 -21.08 9.44
CA TYR A 79 -20.64 -19.79 10.11
C TYR A 79 -19.33 -19.01 10.14
N ILE A 80 -19.42 -17.70 9.94
CA ILE A 80 -18.28 -16.79 10.01
C ILE A 80 -17.77 -16.74 11.45
N THR A 81 -16.47 -16.99 11.64
CA THR A 81 -15.80 -16.93 12.94
C THR A 81 -14.88 -15.73 13.09
N GLY A 82 -14.60 -15.03 11.98
CA GLY A 82 -13.78 -13.83 11.96
C GLY A 82 -13.63 -13.31 10.54
N GLY A 83 -13.23 -12.05 10.42
CA GLY A 83 -12.94 -11.45 9.14
C GLY A 83 -12.25 -10.11 9.28
N TYR A 84 -11.71 -9.66 8.15
CA TYR A 84 -11.09 -8.36 7.96
C TYR A 84 -11.38 -7.89 6.54
N SER A 85 -11.95 -6.70 6.41
CA SER A 85 -12.38 -6.13 5.13
C SER A 85 -11.23 -5.60 4.27
N GLY A 86 -10.06 -5.31 4.87
CA GLY A 86 -8.94 -4.73 4.12
C GLY A 86 -9.14 -3.24 3.77
N ASP A 87 -10.02 -2.53 4.47
CA ASP A 87 -10.29 -1.12 4.21
C ASP A 87 -9.03 -0.27 4.47
N VAL A 88 -8.76 0.67 3.56
CA VAL A 88 -7.61 1.59 3.64
C VAL A 88 -7.95 2.96 3.08
N ASP A 89 -7.49 4.01 3.77
CA ASP A 89 -7.42 5.37 3.23
C ASP A 89 -5.99 5.68 2.76
N PHE A 90 -5.68 5.31 1.51
CA PHE A 90 -4.36 5.55 0.90
C PHE A 90 -4.26 6.89 0.14
N ASN A 91 -5.34 7.68 0.08
CA ASN A 91 -5.42 8.84 -0.80
C ASN A 91 -6.02 10.09 -0.16
N ARG A 92 -5.78 10.29 1.12
CA ARG A 92 -6.30 11.43 1.88
C ARG A 92 -5.94 12.80 1.28
N GLU A 93 -4.74 12.92 0.71
CA GLU A 93 -4.27 14.15 0.07
C GLU A 93 -4.70 14.27 -1.41
N GLY A 94 -5.42 13.27 -1.95
CA GLY A 94 -5.94 13.29 -3.32
C GLY A 94 -4.86 13.20 -4.41
N VAL A 95 -3.64 12.76 -4.08
CA VAL A 95 -2.49 12.72 -5.00
C VAL A 95 -2.33 11.38 -5.74
N TYR A 96 -2.96 10.32 -5.23
CA TYR A 96 -2.93 8.98 -5.81
C TYR A 96 -4.23 8.65 -6.55
N ARG A 97 -4.14 7.72 -7.50
CA ARG A 97 -5.30 7.11 -8.17
C ARG A 97 -4.96 5.66 -8.47
N ILE A 98 -5.93 4.77 -8.31
CA ILE A 98 -5.78 3.37 -8.73
C ILE A 98 -5.56 3.34 -10.25
N SER A 99 -4.49 2.67 -10.66
CA SER A 99 -4.17 2.50 -12.08
C SER A 99 -5.25 1.66 -12.77
N ASN A 100 -5.74 2.11 -13.92
CA ASN A 100 -6.71 1.38 -14.72
C ASN A 100 -6.09 0.25 -15.56
N THR A 101 -4.76 0.15 -15.58
CA THR A 101 -4.04 -0.89 -16.35
C THR A 101 -3.10 -1.72 -15.49
N GLN A 102 -2.67 -1.21 -14.33
CA GLN A 102 -1.69 -1.84 -13.44
C GLN A 102 -2.29 -2.07 -12.05
N ASN A 103 -3.27 -2.95 -11.96
CA ASN A 103 -3.82 -3.46 -10.71
C ASN A 103 -4.05 -4.97 -10.84
N GLY A 104 -4.05 -5.67 -9.70
CA GLY A 104 -4.32 -7.11 -9.65
C GLY A 104 -5.18 -7.42 -8.44
N LEU A 105 -6.27 -8.14 -8.66
CA LEU A 105 -7.14 -8.67 -7.62
C LEU A 105 -7.07 -10.20 -7.66
N PHE A 106 -6.74 -10.80 -6.53
CA PHE A 106 -6.67 -12.25 -6.38
C PHE A 106 -7.65 -12.68 -5.29
N VAL A 107 -8.42 -13.72 -5.57
CA VAL A 107 -9.39 -14.29 -4.62
C VAL A 107 -9.08 -15.77 -4.47
N LEU A 108 -8.91 -16.22 -3.23
CA LEU A 108 -8.64 -17.60 -2.87
C LEU A 108 -9.68 -18.08 -1.87
N GLY A 109 -10.41 -19.14 -2.21
CA GLY A 109 -11.40 -19.75 -1.31
C GLY A 109 -12.44 -20.60 -2.03
N CYS A 110 -13.31 -21.24 -1.26
CA CYS A 110 -14.48 -21.97 -1.78
C CYS A 110 -15.72 -21.07 -1.66
N ASN A 111 -16.53 -20.97 -2.72
CA ASN A 111 -17.72 -20.10 -2.78
C ASN A 111 -17.46 -18.67 -2.27
N THR A 112 -16.32 -18.11 -2.66
CA THR A 112 -15.85 -16.80 -2.21
C THR A 112 -15.97 -15.78 -3.33
N TYR A 113 -16.42 -14.57 -3.00
CA TYR A 113 -16.36 -13.41 -3.89
C TYR A 113 -15.67 -12.26 -3.15
N ALA A 114 -15.07 -11.35 -3.91
CA ALA A 114 -14.49 -10.12 -3.37
C ALA A 114 -15.00 -8.93 -4.19
N TYR A 115 -15.16 -7.79 -3.53
CA TYR A 115 -15.48 -6.53 -4.16
C TYR A 115 -14.67 -5.42 -3.51
N THR A 116 -14.37 -4.39 -4.29
CA THR A 116 -13.71 -3.17 -3.81
C THR A 116 -14.70 -2.04 -3.92
N ASN A 117 -14.87 -1.26 -2.86
CA ASN A 117 -15.67 -0.04 -2.89
C ASN A 117 -14.73 1.17 -2.71
N GLY A 118 -14.88 2.19 -3.54
CA GLY A 118 -14.13 3.43 -3.44
C GLY A 118 -15.03 4.52 -2.91
N VAL A 119 -14.70 5.06 -1.74
CA VAL A 119 -15.36 6.26 -1.22
C VAL A 119 -14.52 7.47 -1.63
N ARG A 120 -15.13 8.39 -2.39
CA ARG A 120 -14.52 9.69 -2.65
C ARG A 120 -14.86 10.59 -1.48
N VAL A 121 -13.89 10.79 -0.59
CA VAL A 121 -13.97 11.72 0.55
C VAL A 121 -13.59 13.14 0.12
#